data_AF-A0A8J6SSK8-F1
#
_entry.id   AF-A0A8J6SSK8-F1
#
_cell.length_a   1.000
_cell.length_b   1.000
_cell.length_c   1.000
_cell.angle_alpha   90.00
_cell.angle_beta   90.00
_cell.angle_gamma   90.00
#
_symmetry.space_group_name_H-M   'P 1'
#
loop_
_entity.id
_entity.type
_entity.pdbx_description
1 polymer ?
#
loop_
_entity_poly.entity_id
_entity_poly.type
_entity_poly.pdbx_seq_one_letter_code
_entity_poly.pdbx_strand_id
1 'polypeptide(L)'
;MLLEIAATLLLGTWLFWLGMRLGKVLLRQGVTANDLFKGKALLSFIFLGVYVGLLVLALNLPQWQLLPLDWRVHGMRISWTAMRILLLGFCGTAFVVSWQTAKTQVLAVILIGLLGVGGFSGVEAYVLAPIHASLGNNLQANGVYKQTSASSCAPAALATVLRLWGIDATESSVARLAGTSRLGTSMPQLIMAARALNMDGLELSPTWEQMQQINRPGILGVWLFDGMRKAPHAVALLALDTDTATIADPARGRIYHLNRTQFNQVWRQQYVPIFSPTETLLTPEQAAEQLARLGYFSQVSGELSQAIRSFQTAVGVKVTGELDPETVLLISGSSLSSVPTLTKPSLEIVQIVS
;
A
#
# COMPACT_ATOMS: atom_id res chain seq x y z
N MET A 1 6.62 -4.87 -17.63
CA MET A 1 6.27 -5.78 -18.75
C MET A 1 7.49 -6.41 -19.40
N LEU A 2 8.36 -5.69 -20.15
CA LEU A 2 9.54 -6.34 -20.80
C LEU A 2 10.48 -7.02 -19.80
N LEU A 3 10.80 -6.35 -18.68
CA LEU A 3 11.64 -6.91 -17.62
C LEU A 3 11.00 -8.14 -16.96
N GLU A 4 9.68 -8.13 -16.73
CA GLU A 4 8.95 -9.26 -16.14
C GLU A 4 8.97 -10.48 -17.07
N ILE A 5 8.78 -10.26 -18.38
CA ILE A 5 8.86 -11.32 -19.40
C ILE A 5 10.29 -11.89 -19.43
N ALA A 6 11.30 -11.03 -19.49
CA ALA A 6 12.70 -11.46 -19.49
C ALA A 6 13.05 -12.25 -18.21
N ALA A 7 12.62 -11.76 -17.04
CA ALA A 7 12.81 -12.46 -15.76
C ALA A 7 12.11 -13.81 -15.75
N THR A 8 10.85 -13.88 -16.19
CA THR A 8 10.09 -15.13 -16.28
C THR A 8 10.78 -16.13 -17.21
N LEU A 9 11.29 -15.70 -18.35
CA LEU A 9 11.99 -16.57 -19.29
C LEU A 9 13.33 -17.04 -18.72
N LEU A 10 14.21 -16.13 -18.30
CA LEU A 10 15.56 -16.47 -17.85
C LEU A 10 15.54 -17.29 -16.56
N LEU A 11 14.87 -16.78 -15.52
CA LEU A 11 14.79 -17.46 -14.23
C LEU A 11 13.88 -18.69 -14.29
N GLY A 12 12.83 -18.64 -15.12
CA GLY A 12 11.95 -19.78 -15.36
C GLY A 12 12.66 -20.92 -16.07
N THR A 13 13.46 -20.66 -17.12
CA THR A 13 14.28 -21.69 -17.77
C THR A 13 15.31 -22.27 -16.81
N TRP A 14 15.97 -21.42 -16.01
CA TRP A 14 16.91 -21.88 -14.99
C TRP A 14 16.23 -22.77 -13.94
N LEU A 15 15.08 -22.36 -13.41
CA LEU A 15 14.36 -23.14 -12.41
C LEU A 15 13.73 -24.40 -13.00
N PHE A 16 13.28 -24.37 -14.26
CA PHE A 16 12.85 -25.55 -15.00
C PHE A 16 13.98 -26.58 -15.08
N TRP A 17 15.21 -26.15 -15.39
CA TRP A 17 16.38 -27.03 -15.41
C TRP A 17 16.75 -27.58 -14.03
N LEU A 18 16.64 -26.78 -12.97
CA LEU A 18 16.79 -27.26 -11.59
C LEU A 18 15.70 -28.30 -11.25
N GLY A 19 14.46 -28.05 -11.67
CA GLY A 19 13.36 -28.98 -11.54
C GLY A 19 13.65 -30.32 -12.23
N MET A 20 14.20 -30.28 -13.45
CA MET A 20 14.64 -31.49 -14.15
C MET A 20 15.69 -32.28 -13.36
N ARG A 21 16.65 -31.59 -12.72
CA ARG A 21 17.66 -32.24 -11.85
C ARG A 21 17.02 -32.88 -10.62
N LEU A 22 16.10 -32.17 -9.96
CA LEU A 22 15.34 -32.71 -8.82
C LEU A 22 14.51 -33.94 -9.25
N GLY A 23 13.86 -33.89 -10.41
CA GLY A 23 13.13 -35.02 -10.99
C GLY A 23 14.00 -36.27 -11.16
N LYS A 24 15.25 -36.12 -11.64
CA LYS A 24 16.20 -37.25 -11.73
C LYS A 24 16.54 -37.83 -10.35
N VAL A 25 16.64 -37.01 -9.31
CA VAL A 25 16.85 -37.48 -7.93
C VAL A 25 15.63 -38.25 -7.43
N LEU A 26 14.41 -37.72 -7.67
CA LEU A 26 13.17 -38.40 -7.29
C LEU A 26 12.99 -39.75 -8.01
N LEU A 27 13.37 -39.84 -9.28
CA LEU A 27 13.36 -41.10 -10.04
C LEU A 27 14.29 -42.15 -9.41
N ARG A 28 15.47 -41.75 -8.94
CA ARG A 28 16.38 -42.66 -8.20
C ARG A 28 15.78 -43.16 -6.88
N GLN A 29 14.83 -42.42 -6.31
CA GLN A 29 14.06 -42.81 -5.13
C GLN A 29 12.80 -43.62 -5.47
N GLY A 30 12.64 -44.06 -6.73
CA GLY A 30 11.51 -44.88 -7.17
C GLY A 30 10.21 -44.11 -7.43
N VAL A 31 10.25 -42.78 -7.50
CA VAL A 31 9.06 -41.97 -7.79
C VAL A 31 8.66 -42.11 -9.26
N THR A 32 7.38 -42.39 -9.51
CA THR A 32 6.80 -42.43 -10.86
C THR A 32 5.81 -41.29 -11.07
N ALA A 33 5.43 -41.01 -12.31
CA ALA A 33 4.45 -39.97 -12.61
C ALA A 33 3.06 -40.25 -12.00
N ASN A 34 2.68 -41.52 -11.85
CA ASN A 34 1.42 -41.92 -11.23
C ASN A 34 1.48 -41.89 -9.69
N ASP A 35 2.68 -41.94 -9.12
CA ASP A 35 2.91 -42.04 -7.68
C ASP A 35 3.71 -40.84 -7.13
N LEU A 36 3.71 -39.69 -7.83
CA LEU A 36 4.58 -38.54 -7.54
C LEU A 36 4.54 -38.11 -6.06
N PHE A 37 3.35 -38.22 -5.44
CA PHE A 37 3.11 -37.92 -4.03
C PHE A 37 2.60 -39.10 -3.20
N LYS A 38 2.52 -40.31 -3.77
CA LYS A 38 1.97 -41.47 -3.06
C LYS A 38 2.90 -41.89 -1.93
N GLY A 39 2.38 -41.94 -0.70
CA GLY A 39 3.19 -42.16 0.51
C GLY A 39 4.08 -40.97 0.92
N LYS A 40 4.02 -39.84 0.19
CA LYS A 40 4.80 -38.61 0.46
C LYS A 40 3.87 -37.40 0.69
N ALA A 41 2.82 -37.59 1.50
CA ALA A 41 1.83 -36.55 1.80
C ALA A 41 2.47 -35.25 2.31
N LEU A 42 3.50 -35.35 3.16
CA LEU A 42 4.26 -34.21 3.66
C LEU A 42 4.86 -33.36 2.52
N LEU A 43 5.42 -33.99 1.48
CA LEU A 43 6.01 -33.27 0.34
C LEU A 43 4.94 -32.53 -0.48
N SER A 44 3.76 -33.15 -0.65
CA SER A 44 2.61 -32.53 -1.31
C SER A 44 2.11 -31.31 -0.54
N PHE A 45 1.97 -31.43 0.79
CA PHE A 45 1.55 -30.31 1.63
C PHE A 45 2.58 -29.18 1.67
N ILE A 46 3.88 -29.49 1.72
CA ILE A 46 4.93 -28.48 1.61
C ILE A 46 4.80 -27.75 0.27
N PHE A 47 4.62 -28.47 -0.83
CA PHE A 47 4.50 -27.88 -2.16
C PHE A 47 3.29 -26.95 -2.27
N LEU A 48 2.10 -27.43 -1.89
CA LEU A 48 0.89 -26.62 -1.89
C LEU A 48 1.02 -25.44 -0.93
N GLY A 49 1.63 -25.66 0.24
CA GLY A 49 1.89 -24.66 1.27
C GLY A 49 2.81 -23.54 0.78
N VAL A 50 3.87 -23.84 0.03
CA VAL A 50 4.73 -22.81 -0.59
C VAL A 50 3.93 -21.99 -1.59
N TYR A 51 3.11 -22.63 -2.43
CA TYR A 51 2.31 -21.93 -3.43
C TYR A 51 1.26 -21.01 -2.82
N VAL A 52 0.50 -21.53 -1.86
CA VAL A 52 -0.50 -20.76 -1.10
C VAL A 52 0.17 -19.66 -0.28
N GLY A 53 1.33 -19.95 0.32
CA GLY A 53 2.14 -18.98 1.05
C GLY A 53 2.59 -17.81 0.18
N LEU A 54 3.04 -18.06 -1.06
CA LEU A 54 3.39 -17.01 -2.02
C LEU A 54 2.17 -16.17 -2.42
N LEU A 55 1.00 -16.79 -2.58
CA LEU A 55 -0.24 -16.07 -2.90
C LEU A 55 -0.69 -15.18 -1.74
N VAL A 56 -0.65 -15.70 -0.50
CA VAL A 56 -0.95 -14.93 0.71
C VAL A 56 0.06 -13.79 0.88
N LEU A 57 1.34 -14.06 0.65
CA LEU A 57 2.38 -13.02 0.67
C LEU A 57 2.08 -11.94 -0.37
N ALA A 58 1.76 -12.30 -1.61
CA ALA A 58 1.44 -11.35 -2.68
C ALA A 58 0.30 -10.38 -2.31
N LEU A 59 -0.72 -10.88 -1.61
CA LEU A 59 -1.88 -10.10 -1.18
C LEU A 59 -1.60 -9.20 0.03
N ASN A 60 -0.64 -9.56 0.88
CA ASN A 60 -0.38 -8.88 2.16
C ASN A 60 0.91 -8.05 2.17
N LEU A 61 1.84 -8.28 1.25
CA LEU A 61 3.13 -7.56 1.18
C LEU A 61 2.96 -6.03 1.14
N PRO A 62 1.98 -5.44 0.41
CA PRO A 62 1.76 -4.00 0.45
C PRO A 62 1.38 -3.47 1.84
N GLN A 63 0.89 -4.30 2.77
CA GLN A 63 0.50 -3.91 4.12
C GLN A 63 1.65 -3.99 5.13
N TRP A 64 2.78 -4.59 4.77
CA TRP A 64 3.91 -4.79 5.68
C TRP A 64 4.78 -3.54 5.76
N GLN A 65 4.49 -2.69 6.74
CA GLN A 65 5.17 -1.40 6.94
C GLN A 65 6.67 -1.50 7.24
N LEU A 66 7.19 -2.68 7.63
CA LEU A 66 8.63 -2.90 7.82
C LEU A 66 9.42 -2.90 6.49
N LEU A 67 8.75 -3.16 5.37
CA LEU A 67 9.42 -3.21 4.07
C LEU A 67 9.58 -1.80 3.48
N PRO A 68 10.67 -1.54 2.73
CA PRO A 68 10.83 -0.29 2.00
C PRO A 68 9.63 0.00 1.08
N LEU A 69 9.32 1.27 0.90
CA LEU A 69 8.15 1.71 0.12
C LEU A 69 8.10 1.09 -1.28
N ASP A 70 9.23 1.08 -1.98
CA ASP A 70 9.33 0.55 -3.35
C ASP A 70 9.03 -0.96 -3.41
N TRP A 71 9.45 -1.71 -2.39
CA TRP A 71 9.16 -3.14 -2.29
C TRP A 71 7.67 -3.38 -2.09
N ARG A 72 6.99 -2.53 -1.32
CA ARG A 72 5.55 -2.63 -1.07
C ARG A 72 4.73 -2.31 -2.32
N VAL A 73 5.20 -1.37 -3.14
CA VAL A 73 4.54 -0.96 -4.39
C VAL A 73 4.74 -2.01 -5.48
N HIS A 74 5.96 -2.53 -5.65
CA HIS A 74 6.27 -3.49 -6.70
C HIS A 74 6.09 -4.95 -6.29
N GLY A 75 5.95 -5.23 -4.99
CA GLY A 75 5.96 -6.56 -4.41
C GLY A 75 4.90 -7.48 -4.98
N MET A 76 3.71 -6.96 -5.30
CA MET A 76 2.66 -7.75 -5.93
C MET A 76 3.13 -8.32 -7.28
N ARG A 77 3.65 -7.50 -8.19
CA ARG A 77 4.20 -7.94 -9.50
C ARG A 77 5.36 -8.93 -9.34
N ILE A 78 6.23 -8.68 -8.35
CA ILE A 78 7.34 -9.57 -8.02
C ILE A 78 6.82 -10.95 -7.59
N SER A 79 5.82 -11.01 -6.70
CA SER A 79 5.23 -12.27 -6.25
C SER A 79 4.53 -13.04 -7.38
N TRP A 80 3.79 -12.38 -8.27
CA TRP A 80 3.20 -13.03 -9.45
C TRP A 80 4.27 -13.61 -10.39
N THR A 81 5.38 -12.90 -10.56
CA THR A 81 6.54 -13.38 -11.32
C THR A 81 7.18 -14.59 -10.63
N ALA A 82 7.36 -14.55 -9.31
CA ALA A 82 7.89 -15.67 -8.54
C ALA A 82 6.99 -16.92 -8.63
N MET A 83 5.66 -16.77 -8.56
CA MET A 83 4.71 -17.88 -8.72
C MET A 83 4.83 -18.55 -10.10
N ARG A 84 4.98 -17.76 -11.18
CA ARG A 84 5.20 -18.30 -12.55
C ARG A 84 6.54 -19.03 -12.68
N ILE A 85 7.61 -18.46 -12.13
CA ILE A 85 8.93 -19.10 -12.14
C ILE A 85 8.86 -20.44 -11.39
N LEU A 86 8.23 -20.47 -10.21
CA LEU A 86 8.06 -21.68 -9.40
C LEU A 86 7.23 -22.75 -10.12
N LEU A 87 6.15 -22.35 -10.81
CA LEU A 87 5.37 -23.25 -11.66
C LEU A 87 6.25 -23.89 -12.75
N LEU A 88 7.10 -23.12 -13.42
CA LEU A 88 8.03 -23.66 -14.43
C LEU A 88 9.02 -24.66 -13.81
N GLY A 89 9.54 -24.38 -12.61
CA GLY A 89 10.35 -25.34 -11.87
C GLY A 89 9.63 -26.67 -11.60
N PHE A 90 8.35 -26.60 -11.22
CA PHE A 90 7.52 -27.78 -11.04
C PHE A 90 7.30 -28.55 -12.35
N CYS A 91 6.96 -27.84 -13.43
CA CYS A 91 6.83 -28.43 -14.75
C CYS A 91 8.11 -29.15 -15.19
N GLY A 92 9.30 -28.63 -14.87
CA GLY A 92 10.57 -29.29 -15.15
C GLY A 92 10.74 -30.62 -14.40
N THR A 93 10.32 -30.66 -13.13
CA THR A 93 10.32 -31.89 -12.32
C THR A 93 9.36 -32.93 -12.91
N ALA A 94 8.11 -32.51 -13.15
CA ALA A 94 7.08 -33.38 -13.72
C ALA A 94 7.47 -33.89 -15.12
N PHE A 95 8.05 -33.04 -15.96
CA PHE A 95 8.47 -33.39 -17.32
C PHE A 95 9.47 -34.55 -17.33
N VAL A 96 10.53 -34.48 -16.52
CA VAL A 96 11.55 -35.54 -16.49
C VAL A 96 11.01 -36.85 -15.91
N VAL A 97 10.19 -36.76 -14.85
CA VAL A 97 9.57 -37.95 -14.25
C VAL A 97 8.65 -38.62 -15.28
N SER A 98 7.73 -37.87 -15.90
CA SER A 98 6.83 -38.38 -16.94
C SER A 98 7.58 -38.91 -18.15
N TRP A 99 8.65 -38.25 -18.60
CA TRP A 99 9.45 -38.72 -19.74
C TRP A 99 10.03 -40.13 -19.52
N GLN A 100 10.43 -40.44 -18.28
CA GLN A 100 11.03 -41.73 -17.96
C GLN A 100 10.01 -42.80 -17.58
N THR A 101 8.88 -42.44 -16.94
CA THR A 101 7.94 -43.43 -16.40
C THR A 101 6.61 -43.52 -17.14
N ALA A 102 6.20 -42.48 -17.88
CA ALA A 102 4.90 -42.40 -18.55
C ALA A 102 4.93 -41.39 -19.71
N LYS A 103 5.57 -41.75 -20.83
CA LYS A 103 5.79 -40.85 -21.97
C LYS A 103 4.51 -40.21 -22.53
N THR A 104 3.39 -40.93 -22.47
CA THR A 104 2.07 -40.42 -22.88
C THR A 104 1.60 -39.23 -22.04
N GLN A 105 2.05 -39.09 -20.79
CA GLN A 105 1.71 -37.98 -19.90
C GLN A 105 2.57 -36.73 -20.12
N VAL A 106 3.67 -36.83 -20.88
CA VAL A 106 4.54 -35.67 -21.18
C VAL A 106 3.75 -34.55 -21.86
N LEU A 107 2.90 -34.91 -22.82
CA LEU A 107 2.05 -33.93 -23.50
C LEU A 107 1.11 -33.23 -22.52
N ALA A 108 0.52 -33.97 -21.58
CA ALA A 108 -0.33 -33.38 -20.54
C ALA A 108 0.46 -32.41 -19.65
N VAL A 109 1.69 -32.74 -19.24
CA VAL A 109 2.54 -31.84 -18.44
C VAL A 109 2.86 -30.55 -19.19
N ILE A 110 3.17 -30.64 -20.48
CA ILE A 110 3.42 -29.46 -21.33
C ILE A 110 2.16 -28.59 -21.41
N LEU A 111 1.00 -29.19 -21.69
CA LEU A 111 -0.27 -28.47 -21.78
C LEU A 111 -0.63 -27.80 -20.46
N ILE A 112 -0.48 -28.48 -19.32
CA ILE A 112 -0.71 -27.91 -17.99
C ILE A 112 0.25 -26.75 -17.72
N GLY A 113 1.53 -26.89 -18.09
CA GLY A 113 2.51 -25.81 -17.96
C GLY A 113 2.14 -24.57 -18.77
N LEU A 114 1.75 -24.75 -20.04
CA LEU A 114 1.32 -23.67 -20.93
C LEU A 114 0.03 -23.00 -20.42
N LEU A 115 -0.98 -23.80 -20.04
CA LEU A 115 -2.23 -23.29 -19.48
C LEU A 115 -2.00 -22.57 -18.15
N GLY A 116 -1.12 -23.08 -17.29
CA GLY A 116 -0.77 -22.45 -16.03
C GLY A 116 -0.06 -21.11 -16.25
N VAL A 117 1.01 -21.07 -17.03
CA VAL A 117 1.74 -19.81 -17.31
C VAL A 117 0.86 -18.79 -18.03
N GLY A 118 0.09 -19.23 -19.03
CA GLY A 118 -0.86 -18.39 -19.75
C GLY A 118 -1.98 -17.88 -18.85
N GLY A 119 -2.55 -18.76 -18.03
CA GLY A 119 -3.60 -18.44 -17.05
C GLY A 119 -3.13 -17.44 -16.00
N PHE A 120 -1.99 -17.67 -15.35
CA PHE A 120 -1.42 -16.72 -14.39
C PHE A 120 -1.11 -15.37 -15.03
N SER A 121 -0.52 -15.37 -16.23
CA SER A 121 -0.21 -14.12 -16.94
C SER A 121 -1.47 -13.38 -17.37
N GLY A 122 -2.52 -14.09 -17.79
CA GLY A 122 -3.81 -13.51 -18.15
C GLY A 122 -4.53 -12.91 -16.94
N VAL A 123 -4.56 -13.63 -15.81
CA VAL A 123 -5.14 -13.11 -14.56
C VAL A 123 -4.35 -11.90 -14.06
N GLU A 124 -3.02 -11.97 -14.00
CA GLU A 124 -2.18 -10.84 -13.62
C GLU A 124 -2.44 -9.63 -14.53
N ALA A 125 -2.42 -9.81 -15.85
CA ALA A 125 -2.63 -8.74 -16.81
C ALA A 125 -4.01 -8.09 -16.64
N TYR A 126 -5.05 -8.88 -16.38
CA TYR A 126 -6.39 -8.36 -16.13
C TYR A 126 -6.47 -7.61 -14.79
N VAL A 127 -6.00 -8.24 -13.72
CA VAL A 127 -6.11 -7.76 -12.34
C VAL A 127 -5.26 -6.51 -12.11
N LEU A 128 -4.05 -6.48 -12.68
CA LEU A 128 -3.12 -5.35 -12.60
C LEU A 128 -3.28 -4.35 -13.76
N ALA A 129 -4.31 -4.52 -14.60
CA ALA A 129 -4.59 -3.57 -15.67
C ALA A 129 -4.83 -2.17 -15.08
N PRO A 130 -4.13 -1.13 -15.59
CA PRO A 130 -4.33 0.22 -15.12
C PRO A 130 -5.74 0.71 -15.51
N ILE A 131 -6.39 1.44 -14.61
CA ILE A 131 -7.77 1.92 -14.84
C ILE A 131 -7.87 3.40 -15.23
N HIS A 132 -6.77 4.16 -15.12
CA HIS A 132 -6.78 5.63 -15.20
C HIS A 132 -7.38 6.18 -16.51
N ALA A 133 -7.19 5.48 -17.64
CA ALA A 133 -7.70 5.90 -18.95
C ALA A 133 -9.23 5.81 -19.06
N SER A 134 -9.89 5.00 -18.21
CA SER A 134 -11.35 4.85 -18.18
C SER A 134 -12.03 5.68 -17.09
N LEU A 135 -11.27 6.43 -16.29
CA LEU A 135 -11.83 7.24 -15.21
C LEU A 135 -12.31 8.60 -15.76
N GLY A 136 -13.45 9.05 -15.26
CA GLY A 136 -13.94 10.42 -15.45
C GLY A 136 -13.52 11.28 -14.27
N ASN A 137 -13.31 12.58 -14.48
CA ASN A 137 -12.98 13.50 -13.39
C ASN A 137 -14.26 14.15 -12.87
N ASN A 138 -14.85 13.57 -11.81
CA ASN A 138 -16.18 13.95 -11.33
C ASN A 138 -16.11 14.80 -10.05
N LEU A 139 -15.64 16.04 -10.19
CA LEU A 139 -15.60 17.01 -9.10
C LEU A 139 -17.02 17.47 -8.74
N GLN A 140 -17.41 17.29 -7.49
CA GLN A 140 -18.69 17.76 -6.98
C GLN A 140 -18.63 19.24 -6.58
N ALA A 141 -19.77 19.91 -6.52
CA ALA A 141 -19.89 21.32 -6.13
C ALA A 141 -19.38 21.62 -4.70
N ASN A 142 -19.36 20.61 -3.81
CA ASN A 142 -18.78 20.71 -2.47
C ASN A 142 -17.24 20.52 -2.44
N GLY A 143 -16.60 20.40 -3.61
CA GLY A 143 -15.16 20.25 -3.72
C GLY A 143 -14.61 18.84 -3.56
N VAL A 144 -15.47 17.83 -3.42
CA VAL A 144 -15.06 16.42 -3.31
C VAL A 144 -15.01 15.77 -4.69
N TYR A 145 -13.95 15.04 -5.00
CA TYR A 145 -13.94 14.15 -6.17
C TYR A 145 -14.76 12.90 -5.87
N LYS A 146 -15.84 12.70 -6.62
CA LYS A 146 -16.60 11.45 -6.58
C LYS A 146 -15.92 10.42 -7.47
N GLN A 147 -15.64 9.23 -6.94
CA GLN A 147 -15.00 8.17 -7.71
C GLN A 147 -15.90 7.72 -8.88
N THR A 148 -15.27 7.45 -10.02
CA THR A 148 -15.94 6.92 -11.23
C THR A 148 -15.74 5.42 -11.42
N SER A 149 -14.89 4.80 -10.60
CA SER A 149 -14.70 3.34 -10.54
C SER A 149 -14.75 2.84 -9.09
N ALA A 150 -15.11 1.57 -8.88
CA ALA A 150 -15.05 0.94 -7.56
C ALA A 150 -13.62 0.89 -6.98
N SER A 151 -12.60 0.93 -7.84
CA SER A 151 -11.18 0.77 -7.50
C SER A 151 -10.44 2.10 -7.34
N SER A 152 -11.12 3.25 -7.49
CA SER A 152 -10.49 4.58 -7.52
C SER A 152 -10.83 5.48 -6.32
N CYS A 153 -11.37 4.93 -5.24
CA CYS A 153 -11.63 5.66 -3.99
C CYS A 153 -10.39 6.39 -3.46
N ALA A 154 -9.25 5.70 -3.38
CA ALA A 154 -7.98 6.23 -2.90
C ALA A 154 -7.46 7.39 -3.78
N PRO A 155 -7.38 7.26 -5.11
CA PRO A 155 -7.05 8.38 -6.01
C PRO A 155 -8.00 9.59 -5.87
N ALA A 156 -9.31 9.36 -5.78
CA ALA A 156 -10.29 10.42 -5.62
C ALA A 156 -10.15 11.14 -4.26
N ALA A 157 -9.88 10.39 -3.19
CA ALA A 157 -9.59 10.95 -1.86
C ALA A 157 -8.31 11.81 -1.87
N LEU A 158 -7.21 11.30 -2.43
CA LEU A 158 -5.96 12.07 -2.53
C LEU A 158 -6.14 13.30 -3.43
N ALA A 159 -6.83 13.20 -4.57
CA ALA A 159 -7.16 14.35 -5.40
C ALA A 159 -7.96 15.41 -4.62
N THR A 160 -8.89 14.97 -3.75
CA THR A 160 -9.65 15.88 -2.87
C THR A 160 -8.75 16.58 -1.85
N VAL A 161 -7.81 15.85 -1.22
CA VAL A 161 -6.83 16.43 -0.28
C VAL A 161 -5.91 17.42 -0.99
N LEU A 162 -5.41 17.09 -2.17
CA LEU A 162 -4.48 17.94 -2.94
C LEU A 162 -5.09 19.28 -3.34
N ARG A 163 -6.42 19.37 -3.47
CA ARG A 163 -7.10 20.66 -3.67
C ARG A 163 -6.89 21.63 -2.51
N LEU A 164 -6.78 21.13 -1.27
CA LEU A 164 -6.47 21.98 -0.11
C LEU A 164 -5.07 22.61 -0.24
N TRP A 165 -4.18 21.91 -0.93
CA TRP A 165 -2.81 22.36 -1.23
C TRP A 165 -2.71 23.21 -2.50
N GLY A 166 -3.85 23.51 -3.15
CA GLY A 166 -3.86 24.24 -4.43
C GLY A 166 -3.25 23.46 -5.59
N ILE A 167 -3.08 22.15 -5.45
CA ILE A 167 -2.52 21.29 -6.50
C ILE A 167 -3.65 20.81 -7.40
N ASP A 168 -3.54 21.13 -8.69
CA ASP A 168 -4.48 20.64 -9.70
C ASP A 168 -4.21 19.16 -10.02
N ALA A 169 -4.88 18.30 -9.26
CA ALA A 169 -4.89 16.87 -9.44
C ALA A 169 -6.34 16.36 -9.56
N THR A 170 -6.52 15.37 -10.42
CA THR A 170 -7.81 14.75 -10.71
C THR A 170 -7.78 13.28 -10.33
N GLU A 171 -8.95 12.64 -10.23
CA GLU A 171 -9.04 11.19 -10.01
C GLU A 171 -8.17 10.40 -11.00
N SER A 172 -8.26 10.73 -12.30
CA SER A 172 -7.51 10.05 -13.36
C SER A 172 -6.00 10.31 -13.29
N SER A 173 -5.57 11.55 -13.00
CA SER A 173 -4.14 11.86 -12.91
C SER A 173 -3.48 11.20 -11.72
N VAL A 174 -4.14 11.19 -10.56
CA VAL A 174 -3.66 10.49 -9.36
C VAL A 174 -3.65 8.98 -9.58
N ALA A 175 -4.70 8.41 -10.19
CA ALA A 175 -4.75 6.98 -10.48
C ALA A 175 -3.63 6.53 -11.42
N ARG A 176 -3.24 7.39 -12.37
CA ARG A 176 -2.09 7.14 -13.26
C ARG A 176 -0.78 7.12 -12.48
N LEU A 177 -0.55 8.13 -11.63
CA LEU A 177 0.68 8.23 -10.84
C LEU A 177 0.81 7.12 -9.78
N ALA A 178 -0.31 6.74 -9.16
CA ALA A 178 -0.34 5.65 -8.19
C ALA A 178 -0.22 4.26 -8.84
N GLY A 179 -0.41 4.15 -10.16
CA GLY A 179 -0.52 2.86 -10.84
C GLY A 179 -1.74 2.07 -10.39
N THR A 180 -2.86 2.75 -10.14
CA THR A 180 -4.12 2.13 -9.70
C THR A 180 -4.59 1.09 -10.70
N SER A 181 -4.89 -0.10 -10.20
CA SER A 181 -5.36 -1.23 -10.98
C SER A 181 -6.80 -1.60 -10.65
N ARG A 182 -7.31 -2.68 -11.24
CA ARG A 182 -8.62 -3.23 -10.91
C ARG A 182 -8.72 -3.68 -9.45
N LEU A 183 -7.61 -4.04 -8.80
CA LEU A 183 -7.59 -4.34 -7.37
C LEU A 183 -7.70 -3.11 -6.46
N GLY A 184 -7.53 -1.92 -7.02
CA GLY A 184 -7.51 -0.68 -6.26
C GLY A 184 -6.10 -0.09 -6.13
N THR A 185 -5.91 0.66 -5.05
CA THR A 185 -4.69 1.40 -4.74
C THR A 185 -4.33 1.19 -3.29
N SER A 186 -3.09 0.87 -3.01
CA SER A 186 -2.55 0.77 -1.66
C SER A 186 -2.05 2.13 -1.12
N MET A 187 -1.91 2.27 0.19
CA MET A 187 -1.35 3.50 0.80
C MET A 187 0.08 3.81 0.30
N PRO A 188 0.99 2.83 0.15
CA PRO A 188 2.29 3.06 -0.49
C PRO A 188 2.23 3.67 -1.88
N GLN A 189 1.28 3.21 -2.70
CA GLN A 189 1.08 3.75 -4.05
C GLN A 189 0.57 5.20 -4.02
N LEU A 190 -0.27 5.55 -3.03
CA LEU A 190 -0.68 6.95 -2.84
C LEU A 190 0.49 7.85 -2.43
N ILE A 191 1.38 7.37 -1.56
CA ILE A 191 2.59 8.12 -1.17
C ILE A 191 3.46 8.36 -2.40
N MET A 192 3.67 7.35 -3.26
CA MET A 192 4.39 7.53 -4.53
C MET A 192 3.70 8.53 -5.46
N ALA A 193 2.37 8.53 -5.52
CA ALA A 193 1.62 9.50 -6.31
C ALA A 193 1.74 10.93 -5.78
N ALA A 194 1.71 11.11 -4.46
CA ALA A 194 1.95 12.39 -3.80
C ALA A 194 3.37 12.91 -4.10
N ARG A 195 4.39 12.05 -4.02
CA ARG A 195 5.78 12.36 -4.39
C ARG A 195 5.94 12.82 -5.83
N ALA A 196 5.24 12.18 -6.76
CA ALA A 196 5.23 12.60 -8.15
C ALA A 196 4.57 13.98 -8.37
N LEU A 197 3.86 14.51 -7.37
CA LEU A 197 3.24 15.84 -7.35
C LEU A 197 3.95 16.81 -6.41
N ASN A 198 5.22 16.56 -6.07
CA ASN A 198 6.05 17.37 -5.16
C ASN A 198 5.50 17.48 -3.72
N MET A 199 4.66 16.52 -3.33
CA MET A 199 4.20 16.33 -1.96
C MET A 199 4.87 15.10 -1.35
N ASP A 200 4.65 14.82 -0.08
CA ASP A 200 4.98 13.54 0.52
C ASP A 200 3.85 13.06 1.42
N GLY A 201 3.97 11.82 1.88
CA GLY A 201 3.10 11.25 2.87
C GLY A 201 3.80 10.16 3.67
N LEU A 202 3.29 9.93 4.87
CA LEU A 202 3.82 8.92 5.78
C LEU A 202 2.69 7.98 6.19
N GLU A 203 2.88 6.68 6.12
CA GLU A 203 1.84 5.75 6.59
C GLU A 203 1.94 5.57 8.10
N LEU A 204 0.88 5.94 8.80
CA LEU A 204 0.82 5.95 10.26
C LEU A 204 -0.43 5.20 10.75
N SER A 205 -0.34 4.70 11.99
CA SER A 205 -1.47 4.13 12.73
C SER A 205 -1.70 4.91 14.04
N PRO A 206 -1.90 6.23 13.98
CA PRO A 206 -1.86 7.11 15.15
C PRO A 206 -3.17 7.08 15.95
N THR A 207 -3.16 7.47 17.21
CA THR A 207 -4.38 7.79 17.96
C THR A 207 -5.08 9.04 17.42
N TRP A 208 -6.30 9.32 17.89
CA TRP A 208 -7.01 10.55 17.56
C TRP A 208 -6.20 11.79 17.94
N GLU A 209 -5.65 11.80 19.15
CA GLU A 209 -4.86 12.89 19.71
C GLU A 209 -3.57 13.09 18.90
N GLN A 210 -2.92 12.01 18.47
CA GLN A 210 -1.75 12.07 17.59
C GLN A 210 -2.12 12.64 16.21
N MET A 211 -3.27 12.29 15.63
CA MET A 211 -3.74 12.91 14.38
C MET A 211 -3.99 14.42 14.56
N GLN A 212 -4.62 14.82 15.67
CA GLN A 212 -4.83 16.23 15.99
C GLN A 212 -3.49 16.96 16.13
N GLN A 213 -2.50 16.32 16.76
CA GLN A 213 -1.19 16.91 16.95
C GLN A 213 -0.39 16.99 15.64
N ILE A 214 -0.47 15.99 14.76
CA ILE A 214 0.11 16.03 13.40
C ILE A 214 -0.55 17.14 12.57
N ASN A 215 -1.85 17.36 12.73
CA ASN A 215 -2.59 18.50 12.19
C ASN A 215 -2.47 18.69 10.66
N ARG A 216 -2.53 17.58 9.90
CA ARG A 216 -2.46 17.57 8.44
C ARG A 216 -3.70 16.97 7.81
N PRO A 217 -4.23 17.51 6.70
CA PRO A 217 -5.19 16.74 5.91
C PRO A 217 -4.48 15.53 5.30
N GLY A 218 -5.25 14.47 5.04
CA GLY A 218 -4.66 13.22 4.61
C GLY A 218 -5.68 12.19 4.18
N ILE A 219 -5.23 10.98 3.97
CA ILE A 219 -6.07 9.85 3.55
C ILE A 219 -6.25 8.93 4.74
N LEU A 220 -7.49 8.51 4.99
CA LEU A 220 -7.81 7.48 5.97
C LEU A 220 -8.19 6.18 5.28
N GLY A 221 -7.67 5.07 5.79
CA GLY A 221 -8.25 3.76 5.51
C GLY A 221 -9.47 3.55 6.40
N VAL A 222 -10.62 3.25 5.79
CA VAL A 222 -11.88 3.01 6.49
C VAL A 222 -12.59 1.77 5.96
N TRP A 223 -13.57 1.29 6.70
CA TRP A 223 -14.52 0.28 6.30
C TRP A 223 -15.76 0.95 5.72
N LEU A 224 -16.07 0.64 4.47
CA LEU A 224 -17.34 0.99 3.87
C LEU A 224 -18.33 -0.15 4.15
N PHE A 225 -19.44 0.20 4.79
CA PHE A 225 -20.55 -0.70 5.07
C PHE A 225 -21.66 -0.52 4.04
N ASP A 226 -22.09 -1.63 3.45
CA ASP A 226 -23.25 -1.73 2.56
C ASP A 226 -24.12 -2.92 3.02
N GLY A 227 -25.11 -2.63 3.86
CA GLY A 227 -25.85 -3.64 4.61
C GLY A 227 -24.91 -4.49 5.48
N MET A 228 -24.89 -5.80 5.23
CA MET A 228 -24.00 -6.76 5.91
C MET A 228 -22.60 -6.85 5.30
N ARG A 229 -22.36 -6.20 4.15
CA ARG A 229 -21.06 -6.25 3.46
C ARG A 229 -20.12 -5.18 3.99
N LYS A 230 -18.87 -5.58 4.19
CA LYS A 230 -17.77 -4.74 4.68
C LYS A 230 -16.65 -4.75 3.65
N ALA A 231 -16.30 -3.59 3.11
CA ALA A 231 -15.25 -3.46 2.10
C ALA A 231 -14.18 -2.45 2.54
N PRO A 232 -12.89 -2.69 2.25
CA PRO A 232 -11.84 -1.67 2.35
C PRO A 232 -12.19 -0.44 1.52
N HIS A 233 -12.03 0.74 2.10
CA HIS A 233 -12.27 2.02 1.45
C HIS A 233 -11.27 3.07 1.90
N ALA A 234 -11.14 4.14 1.11
CA ALA A 234 -10.28 5.28 1.41
C ALA A 234 -11.09 6.57 1.33
N VAL A 235 -10.93 7.43 2.33
CA VAL A 235 -11.61 8.73 2.44
C VAL A 235 -10.59 9.82 2.73
N ALA A 236 -10.90 11.06 2.35
CA ALA A 236 -10.07 12.21 2.70
C ALA A 236 -10.44 12.71 4.10
N LEU A 237 -9.47 12.90 4.98
CA LEU A 237 -9.62 13.63 6.24
C LEU A 237 -9.36 15.11 5.97
N LEU A 238 -10.38 15.94 6.22
CA LEU A 238 -10.36 17.36 5.90
C LEU A 238 -10.24 18.24 7.15
N ALA A 239 -10.87 17.82 8.23
CA ALA A 239 -10.78 18.49 9.53
C ALA A 239 -10.92 17.49 10.67
N LEU A 240 -10.34 17.83 11.82
CA LEU A 240 -10.37 17.03 13.04
C LEU A 240 -10.30 17.96 14.25
N ASP A 241 -11.38 17.98 15.04
CA ASP A 241 -11.42 18.69 16.31
C ASP A 241 -11.45 17.71 17.49
N THR A 242 -11.81 18.21 18.67
CA THR A 242 -11.82 17.42 19.91
C THR A 242 -12.80 16.25 19.87
N ASP A 243 -13.89 16.33 19.10
CA ASP A 243 -14.93 15.28 19.07
C ASP A 243 -15.38 14.89 17.67
N THR A 244 -15.13 15.72 16.66
CA THR A 244 -15.64 15.54 15.29
C THR A 244 -14.51 15.42 14.27
N ALA A 245 -14.62 14.41 13.41
CA ALA A 245 -13.83 14.25 12.20
C ALA A 245 -14.68 14.63 10.98
N THR A 246 -14.17 15.52 10.15
CA THR A 246 -14.79 15.85 8.86
C THR A 246 -14.07 15.08 7.76
N ILE A 247 -14.79 14.13 7.15
CA ILE A 247 -14.27 13.28 6.07
C ILE A 247 -14.99 13.54 4.76
N ALA A 248 -14.27 13.50 3.64
CA ALA A 248 -14.84 13.47 2.30
C ALA A 248 -14.82 12.04 1.76
N ASP A 249 -16.02 11.48 1.55
CA ASP A 249 -16.22 10.13 1.03
C ASP A 249 -16.34 10.17 -0.50
N PRO A 250 -15.35 9.63 -1.25
CA PRO A 250 -15.37 9.62 -2.71
C PRO A 250 -16.43 8.68 -3.28
N ALA A 251 -16.91 7.66 -2.54
CA ALA A 251 -17.93 6.75 -3.05
C ALA A 251 -19.25 7.49 -3.30
N ARG A 252 -19.55 8.47 -2.44
CA ARG A 252 -20.79 9.26 -2.49
C ARG A 252 -20.56 10.68 -3.02
N GLY A 253 -19.32 11.17 -3.04
CA GLY A 253 -18.99 12.55 -3.39
C GLY A 253 -19.49 13.53 -2.32
N ARG A 254 -19.49 13.12 -1.05
CA ARG A 254 -20.10 13.88 0.06
C ARG A 254 -19.16 14.05 1.22
N ILE A 255 -19.36 15.11 1.98
CA ILE A 255 -18.68 15.37 3.25
C ILE A 255 -19.55 14.83 4.38
N TYR A 256 -18.92 14.17 5.34
CA TYR A 256 -19.52 13.63 6.55
C TYR A 256 -18.80 14.17 7.78
N HIS A 257 -19.57 14.45 8.82
CA HIS A 257 -19.06 14.81 10.15
C HIS A 257 -19.34 13.62 11.07
N LEU A 258 -18.27 12.99 11.54
CA LEU A 258 -18.34 11.81 12.40
C LEU A 258 -17.87 12.19 13.79
N ASN A 259 -18.66 11.87 14.81
CA ASN A 259 -18.14 11.90 16.17
C ASN A 259 -17.10 10.78 16.40
N ARG A 260 -16.35 10.84 17.50
CA ARG A 260 -15.33 9.82 17.84
C ARG A 260 -15.84 8.39 17.80
N THR A 261 -17.05 8.13 18.29
CA THR A 261 -17.65 6.78 18.29
C THR A 261 -17.89 6.29 16.87
N GLN A 262 -18.48 7.12 16.02
CA GLN A 262 -18.74 6.80 14.61
C GLN A 262 -17.44 6.61 13.83
N PHE A 263 -16.44 7.47 14.08
CA PHE A 263 -15.13 7.37 13.47
C PHE A 263 -14.45 6.04 13.81
N ASN A 264 -14.42 5.67 15.10
CA ASN A 264 -13.80 4.43 15.56
C ASN A 264 -14.47 3.16 15.00
N GLN A 265 -15.76 3.22 14.67
CA GLN A 265 -16.46 2.09 14.03
C GLN A 265 -16.00 1.83 12.60
N VAL A 266 -15.66 2.90 11.86
CA VAL A 266 -15.27 2.78 10.44
C VAL A 266 -13.76 2.74 10.25
N TRP A 267 -12.98 3.32 11.15
CA TRP A 267 -11.55 3.52 10.95
C TRP A 267 -10.75 2.20 10.98
N ARG A 268 -9.77 2.09 10.07
CA ARG A 268 -8.90 0.91 9.92
C ARG A 268 -7.52 1.09 10.53
N GLN A 269 -7.35 2.08 11.40
CA GLN A 269 -6.04 2.42 11.97
C GLN A 269 -5.01 2.75 10.88
N GLN A 270 -5.44 3.40 9.81
CA GLN A 270 -4.58 3.79 8.69
C GLN A 270 -4.81 5.27 8.40
N TYR A 271 -3.73 6.03 8.49
CA TYR A 271 -3.69 7.45 8.19
C TYR A 271 -2.45 7.78 7.38
N VAL A 272 -2.62 8.54 6.31
CA VAL A 272 -1.54 9.08 5.50
C VAL A 272 -1.68 10.60 5.48
N PRO A 273 -1.07 11.34 6.41
CA PRO A 273 -0.94 12.79 6.29
C PRO A 273 -0.25 13.12 4.98
N ILE A 274 -0.75 14.13 4.28
CA ILE A 274 -0.09 14.69 3.09
C ILE A 274 0.52 16.03 3.49
N PHE A 275 1.78 16.24 3.14
CA PHE A 275 2.57 17.41 3.54
C PHE A 275 3.65 17.74 2.49
N SER A 276 4.19 18.96 2.51
CA SER A 276 5.35 19.30 1.68
C SER A 276 6.60 18.57 2.20
N PRO A 277 7.47 18.01 1.33
CA PRO A 277 8.69 17.31 1.78
C PRO A 277 9.60 18.15 2.71
N THR A 278 9.56 19.47 2.58
CA THR A 278 10.34 20.39 3.43
C THR A 278 9.87 20.41 4.88
N GLU A 279 8.64 19.99 5.17
CA GLU A 279 8.08 20.01 6.52
C GLU A 279 8.67 18.92 7.42
N THR A 280 9.18 17.84 6.83
CA THR A 280 9.89 16.77 7.58
C THR A 280 11.38 17.07 7.80
N LEU A 281 11.86 18.24 7.37
CA LEU A 281 13.26 18.65 7.48
C LEU A 281 13.41 19.71 8.57
N LEU A 282 13.41 19.29 9.84
CA LEU A 282 13.75 20.17 10.96
C LEU A 282 15.25 20.13 11.23
N THR A 283 15.88 21.29 11.30
CA THR A 283 17.23 21.42 11.88
C THR A 283 17.18 21.16 13.40
N PRO A 284 18.30 20.73 14.01
CA PRO A 284 18.35 20.56 15.47
C PRO A 284 17.94 21.81 16.25
N GLU A 285 18.26 23.00 15.75
CA GLU A 285 17.90 24.29 16.35
C GLU A 285 16.39 24.53 16.32
N GLN A 286 15.75 24.32 15.15
CA GLN A 286 14.30 24.45 15.01
C GLN A 286 13.56 23.42 15.87
N ALA A 287 14.05 22.18 15.91
CA ALA A 287 13.47 21.14 16.76
C ALA A 287 13.58 21.50 18.24
N ALA A 288 14.74 22.01 18.69
CA ALA A 288 14.94 22.46 20.06
C ALA A 288 13.99 23.61 20.43
N GLU A 289 13.82 24.59 19.54
CA GLU A 289 12.89 25.70 19.75
C GLU A 289 11.43 25.22 19.87
N GLN A 290 10.99 24.34 18.96
CA GLN A 290 9.63 23.79 19.00
C GLN A 290 9.41 22.93 20.25
N LEU A 291 10.36 22.08 20.62
CA LEU A 291 10.30 21.30 21.85
C LEU A 291 10.29 22.18 23.10
N ALA A 292 11.00 23.31 23.10
CA ALA A 292 10.96 24.27 24.20
C ALA A 292 9.57 24.91 24.34
N ARG A 293 8.94 25.29 23.22
CA ARG A 293 7.55 25.81 23.22
C ARG A 293 6.55 24.77 23.72
N LEU A 294 6.80 23.49 23.43
CA LEU A 294 5.99 22.37 23.92
C LEU A 294 6.33 21.99 25.38
N GLY A 295 7.34 22.60 26.01
CA GLY A 295 7.73 22.35 27.39
C GLY A 295 8.65 21.15 27.61
N TYR A 296 9.24 20.58 26.55
CA TYR A 296 10.11 19.41 26.60
C TYR A 296 11.61 19.73 26.54
N PHE A 297 12.00 20.97 26.23
CA PHE A 297 13.41 21.38 26.11
C PHE A 297 13.72 22.67 26.88
N SER A 298 14.89 22.69 27.53
CA SER A 298 15.49 23.87 28.16
C SER A 298 16.98 23.92 27.82
N GLN A 299 17.45 25.05 27.27
CA GLN A 299 18.86 25.25 26.87
C GLN A 299 19.86 25.12 28.03
N VAL A 300 19.39 25.25 29.28
CA VAL A 300 20.25 25.25 30.47
C VAL A 300 20.65 23.84 30.92
N SER A 301 19.89 22.80 30.54
CA SER A 301 20.05 21.46 31.13
C SER A 301 19.80 20.27 30.21
N GLY A 302 19.45 20.48 28.94
CA GLY A 302 18.98 19.39 28.06
C GLY A 302 19.92 19.03 26.92
N GLU A 303 20.27 17.75 26.82
CA GLU A 303 20.64 17.17 25.53
C GLU A 303 19.38 17.06 24.65
N LEU A 304 19.42 17.54 23.40
CA LEU A 304 18.28 17.52 22.49
C LEU A 304 17.70 16.10 22.30
N SER A 305 18.56 15.09 22.23
CA SER A 305 18.17 13.68 22.13
C SER A 305 17.33 13.23 23.32
N GLN A 306 17.63 13.70 24.54
CA GLN A 306 16.85 13.39 25.73
C GLN A 306 15.48 14.07 25.69
N ALA A 307 15.42 15.34 25.25
CA ALA A 307 14.15 16.03 25.06
C ALA A 307 13.27 15.35 24.01
N ILE A 308 13.85 14.88 22.91
CA ILE A 308 13.16 14.07 21.90
C ILE A 308 12.62 12.78 22.53
N ARG A 309 13.42 12.04 23.31
CA ARG A 309 12.96 10.82 24.01
C ARG A 309 11.80 11.11 24.96
N SER A 310 11.87 12.19 25.73
CA SER A 310 10.81 12.62 26.65
C SER A 310 9.52 12.96 25.90
N PHE A 311 9.64 13.69 24.79
CA PHE A 311 8.51 14.01 23.92
C PHE A 311 7.88 12.74 23.32
N GLN A 312 8.68 11.87 22.69
CA GLN A 312 8.23 10.60 22.10
C GLN A 312 7.51 9.71 23.13
N THR A 313 8.04 9.64 24.35
CA THR A 313 7.42 8.92 25.47
C THR A 313 6.07 9.52 25.82
N ALA A 314 5.96 10.85 25.91
CA ALA A 314 4.72 11.52 26.30
C ALA A 314 3.62 11.40 25.24
N VAL A 315 3.98 11.47 23.95
CA VAL A 315 3.01 11.34 22.85
C VAL A 315 2.74 9.87 22.48
N GLY A 316 3.43 8.91 23.09
CA GLY A 316 3.18 7.48 22.92
C GLY A 316 3.65 6.88 21.59
N VAL A 317 4.77 7.37 21.05
CA VAL A 317 5.40 6.80 19.84
C VAL A 317 6.69 6.04 20.19
N LYS A 318 7.32 5.41 19.18
CA LYS A 318 8.58 4.69 19.38
C LYS A 318 9.68 5.64 19.86
N VAL A 319 10.30 5.32 20.99
CA VAL A 319 11.35 6.13 21.60
C VAL A 319 12.71 5.86 20.91
N THR A 320 13.03 6.64 19.89
CA THR A 320 14.30 6.57 19.15
C THR A 320 15.34 7.53 19.72
N GLY A 321 14.89 8.71 20.19
CA GLY A 321 15.75 9.86 20.50
C GLY A 321 16.27 10.58 19.26
N GLU A 322 15.70 10.29 18.10
CA GLU A 322 16.05 10.86 16.80
C GLU A 322 14.86 11.63 16.22
N LEU A 323 15.13 12.57 15.30
CA LEU A 323 14.10 13.30 14.56
C LEU A 323 13.58 12.44 13.39
N ASP A 324 12.99 11.30 13.70
CA ASP A 324 12.29 10.51 12.68
C ASP A 324 11.08 11.27 12.10
N PRO A 325 10.64 10.94 10.88
CA PRO A 325 9.58 11.69 10.20
C PRO A 325 8.28 11.81 11.00
N GLU A 326 7.87 10.76 11.72
CA GLU A 326 6.69 10.78 12.59
C GLU A 326 6.85 11.80 13.73
N THR A 327 8.01 11.76 14.40
CA THR A 327 8.36 12.70 15.47
C THR A 327 8.37 14.14 14.96
N VAL A 328 8.95 14.39 13.78
CA VAL A 328 8.98 15.74 13.18
C VAL A 328 7.56 16.26 12.90
N LEU A 329 6.67 15.43 12.36
CA LEU A 329 5.28 15.82 12.11
C LEU A 329 4.53 16.14 13.43
N LEU A 330 4.77 15.38 14.49
CA LEU A 330 4.16 15.60 15.80
C LEU A 330 4.69 16.87 16.51
N ILE A 331 5.98 17.19 16.35
CA ILE A 331 6.57 18.41 16.93
C ILE A 331 6.07 19.65 16.17
N SER A 332 6.08 19.59 14.84
CA SER A 332 5.78 20.75 13.99
C SER A 332 4.30 21.09 13.91
N GLY A 333 3.41 20.14 14.20
CA GLY A 333 1.98 20.28 13.89
C GLY A 333 1.23 21.41 14.61
N SER A 334 1.70 21.84 15.78
CA SER A 334 1.15 23.01 16.50
C SER A 334 1.63 24.36 15.91
N SER A 335 2.72 24.36 15.15
CA SER A 335 3.40 25.57 14.65
C SER A 335 3.03 25.92 13.20
N LEU A 336 2.02 25.26 12.65
CA LEU A 336 1.64 25.36 11.24
C LEU A 336 0.76 26.58 10.99
N SER A 337 1.20 27.48 10.11
CA SER A 337 0.50 28.76 9.87
C SER A 337 0.20 29.05 8.40
N SER A 338 0.94 28.46 7.45
CA SER A 338 0.88 28.76 6.01
C SER A 338 0.51 27.57 5.12
N VAL A 339 0.01 26.49 5.72
CA VAL A 339 -0.29 25.23 5.05
C VAL A 339 -1.65 24.70 5.52
N PRO A 340 -2.32 23.83 4.74
CA PRO A 340 -3.56 23.21 5.15
C PRO A 340 -3.45 22.46 6.49
N THR A 341 -4.39 22.69 7.40
CA THR A 341 -4.47 22.08 8.73
C THR A 341 -5.82 21.42 8.97
N LEU A 342 -5.90 20.51 9.94
CA LEU A 342 -7.15 19.87 10.35
C LEU A 342 -8.08 20.79 11.16
N THR A 343 -7.56 21.91 11.67
CA THR A 343 -8.32 22.85 12.50
C THR A 343 -9.11 23.89 11.71
N LYS A 344 -8.88 24.04 10.41
CA LYS A 344 -9.62 24.96 9.53
C LYS A 344 -10.01 24.24 8.24
N PRO A 345 -11.28 23.84 8.04
CA PRO A 345 -11.70 23.31 6.75
C PRO A 345 -11.65 24.44 5.71
N SER A 346 -10.57 24.51 4.93
CA SER A 346 -10.34 25.53 3.90
C SER A 346 -11.12 25.27 2.59
N LEU A 347 -12.26 24.56 2.66
CA LEU A 347 -13.08 24.32 1.46
C LEU A 347 -13.88 25.55 1.01
N GLU A 348 -13.98 26.61 1.83
CA GLU A 348 -14.57 27.89 1.43
C GLU A 348 -13.66 28.71 0.48
N ILE A 349 -12.37 28.38 0.36
CA ILE A 349 -11.40 29.23 -0.38
C ILE A 349 -11.46 29.00 -1.91
N VAL A 350 -12.15 27.98 -2.41
CA VAL A 350 -12.28 27.73 -3.87
C VAL A 350 -13.52 28.38 -4.50
N GLN A 351 -14.23 29.26 -3.78
CA GLN A 351 -15.27 30.11 -4.39
C GLN A 351 -14.74 31.36 -5.11
N ILE A 352 -13.42 31.58 -5.17
CA ILE A 352 -12.82 32.75 -5.84
C ILE A 352 -11.96 32.30 -7.01
N VAL A 353 -12.57 31.77 -8.07
CA VAL A 353 -12.27 32.14 -9.47
C VAL A 353 -13.52 31.74 -10.27
N SER A 354 -14.44 32.70 -10.41
CA SER A 354 -15.52 32.70 -11.40
C SER A 354 -14.98 32.91 -12.80
#